data_AF-A0AAX7T222-F1
#
_entry.id   AF-A0AAX7T222-F1
#
_cell.length_a   1.000
_cell.length_b   1.000
_cell.length_c   1.000
_cell.angle_alpha   90.00
_cell.angle_beta   90.00
_cell.angle_gamma   90.00
#
_symmetry.space_group_name_H-M   'P 1'
#
loop_
_entity.id
_entity.type
_entity.pdbx_description
1 polymer ?
#
loop_
_entity_poly.entity_id
_entity_poly.type
_entity_poly.pdbx_seq_one_letter_code
_entity_poly.pdbx_strand_id
1 'polypeptide(L)'
;KANRHFPFIEKFTLSVVKMSPSAVVTEGQRVTLTCSTSCPLTDNTNYIWYLNSRPLTPRENQNKHLILDPVSREDAGSYSCAVKTNKDISSAPKTLTVQSITGTWTPAAAGVSAALLVLILLTSALSTPGVQRNAI
;
A
#
# COMPACT_ATOMS: atom_id res chain seq x y z
N LYS A 1 -33.38 -39.83 -29.75
CA LYS A 1 -34.04 -38.91 -28.79
C LYS A 1 -33.12 -38.78 -27.58
N ALA A 2 -32.72 -37.55 -27.23
CA ALA A 2 -31.48 -37.24 -26.53
C ALA A 2 -31.48 -37.64 -25.04
N ASN A 3 -30.72 -38.67 -24.70
CA ASN A 3 -30.24 -38.90 -23.33
C ASN A 3 -28.75 -38.55 -23.30
N ARG A 4 -28.45 -37.25 -23.20
CA ARG A 4 -27.19 -36.80 -22.62
C ARG A 4 -27.53 -36.29 -21.23
N HIS A 5 -27.20 -37.09 -20.24
CA HIS A 5 -27.06 -36.65 -18.86
C HIS A 5 -26.08 -35.47 -18.89
N PHE A 6 -26.61 -34.26 -18.86
CA PHE A 6 -25.86 -33.02 -18.71
C PHE A 6 -25.83 -32.71 -17.21
N PRO A 7 -24.73 -32.99 -16.49
CA PRO A 7 -24.48 -32.27 -15.25
C PRO A 7 -23.91 -30.90 -15.64
N PHE A 8 -24.73 -30.02 -16.22
CA PHE A 8 -24.26 -28.71 -16.71
C PHE A 8 -24.35 -27.60 -15.64
N ILE A 9 -24.81 -27.88 -14.42
CA ILE A 9 -25.06 -26.84 -13.40
C ILE A 9 -24.16 -27.00 -12.16
N GLU A 10 -22.96 -27.59 -12.33
CA GLU A 10 -21.86 -27.57 -11.34
C GLU A 10 -20.78 -26.54 -11.74
N LYS A 11 -21.15 -25.50 -12.52
CA LYS A 11 -20.29 -24.32 -12.59
C LYS A 11 -20.50 -23.52 -11.31
N PHE A 12 -19.70 -23.88 -10.30
CA PHE A 12 -19.21 -23.00 -9.24
C PHE A 12 -19.27 -21.56 -9.73
N THR A 13 -20.13 -20.74 -9.13
CA THR A 13 -20.00 -19.30 -9.33
C THR A 13 -18.64 -18.92 -8.76
N LEU A 14 -17.68 -18.63 -9.63
CA LEU A 14 -16.34 -18.23 -9.21
C LEU A 14 -16.37 -16.72 -9.02
N SER A 15 -16.17 -16.30 -7.77
CA SER A 15 -15.91 -14.89 -7.45
C SER A 15 -14.40 -14.69 -7.35
N VAL A 16 -13.86 -13.66 -7.99
CA VAL A 16 -12.43 -13.35 -8.01
C VAL A 16 -12.22 -11.87 -7.70
N VAL A 17 -11.27 -11.57 -6.81
CA VAL A 17 -10.84 -10.20 -6.53
C VAL A 17 -9.78 -9.77 -7.54
N LYS A 18 -10.02 -8.64 -8.20
CA LYS A 18 -9.08 -7.97 -9.11
C LYS A 18 -8.61 -6.67 -8.45
N MET A 19 -7.31 -6.39 -8.48
CA MET A 19 -6.71 -5.17 -7.92
C MET A 19 -6.13 -4.35 -9.06
N SER A 20 -6.42 -3.05 -9.06
CA SER A 20 -5.85 -2.08 -10.00
C SER A 20 -5.33 -0.87 -9.23
N PRO A 21 -4.08 -0.40 -9.47
CA PRO A 21 -3.17 -0.82 -10.55
C PRO A 21 -2.41 -2.14 -10.28
N SER A 22 -2.20 -2.51 -9.02
CA SER A 22 -1.42 -3.70 -8.63
C SER A 22 -1.87 -4.22 -7.26
N ALA A 23 -1.45 -5.44 -6.92
CA ALA A 23 -1.63 -6.02 -5.58
C ALA A 23 -0.53 -5.59 -4.59
N VAL A 24 0.46 -4.84 -5.08
CA VAL A 24 1.56 -4.30 -4.29
C VAL A 24 1.59 -2.81 -4.56
N VAL A 25 1.24 -2.03 -3.54
CA VAL A 25 1.09 -0.58 -3.62
C VAL A 25 1.90 0.08 -2.53
N THR A 26 2.18 1.36 -2.68
CA THR A 26 2.89 2.17 -1.70
C THR A 26 1.89 2.98 -0.88
N GLU A 27 2.19 3.25 0.39
CA GLU A 27 1.38 4.16 1.23
C GLU A 27 1.10 5.48 0.51
N GLY A 28 -0.13 5.97 0.62
CA GLY A 28 -0.60 7.18 -0.05
C GLY A 28 -1.09 6.97 -1.49
N GLN A 29 -0.93 5.79 -2.08
CA GLN A 29 -1.51 5.49 -3.41
C GLN A 29 -3.00 5.17 -3.32
N ARG A 30 -3.68 5.26 -4.48
CA ARG A 30 -5.05 4.78 -4.68
C ARG A 30 -5.04 3.37 -5.25
N VAL A 31 -5.86 2.47 -4.70
CA VAL A 31 -6.12 1.15 -5.30
C VAL A 31 -7.61 0.85 -5.32
N THR A 32 -8.05 0.23 -6.42
CA THR A 32 -9.43 -0.23 -6.59
C THR A 32 -9.46 -1.76 -6.63
N LEU A 33 -10.17 -2.34 -5.67
CA LEU A 33 -10.49 -3.76 -5.64
C LEU A 33 -11.85 -3.98 -6.29
N THR A 34 -11.92 -4.94 -7.21
CA THR A 34 -13.15 -5.27 -7.94
C THR A 34 -13.50 -6.73 -7.74
N CYS A 35 -14.72 -6.99 -7.28
CA CYS A 35 -15.26 -8.34 -7.21
C CYS A 35 -15.84 -8.71 -8.57
N SER A 36 -15.28 -9.73 -9.22
CA SER A 36 -15.74 -10.22 -10.52
C SER A 36 -16.31 -11.63 -10.38
N THR A 37 -17.52 -11.84 -10.89
CA THR A 37 -18.22 -13.12 -10.90
C THR A 37 -18.28 -13.72 -12.31
N SER A 38 -18.20 -15.03 -12.42
CA SER A 38 -18.32 -15.75 -13.71
C SER A 38 -19.72 -15.68 -14.34
N CYS A 39 -20.74 -15.37 -13.53
CA CYS A 39 -22.10 -15.12 -13.99
C CYS A 39 -22.42 -13.63 -13.86
N PRO A 40 -23.02 -13.00 -14.89
CA PRO A 40 -23.52 -11.65 -14.77
C PRO A 40 -24.68 -11.65 -13.78
N LEU A 41 -24.46 -11.01 -12.65
CA LEU A 41 -25.49 -10.79 -11.63
C LEU A 41 -26.20 -9.47 -11.92
N THR A 42 -27.48 -9.38 -11.58
CA THR A 42 -28.30 -8.18 -11.76
C THR A 42 -27.70 -7.00 -10.98
N ASP A 43 -27.91 -5.76 -11.44
CA ASP A 43 -27.29 -4.55 -10.88
C ASP A 43 -27.58 -4.34 -9.38
N ASN A 44 -28.69 -4.90 -8.87
CA ASN A 44 -29.08 -4.83 -7.46
C ASN A 44 -28.44 -5.90 -6.56
N THR A 45 -27.25 -6.37 -6.91
CA THR A 45 -26.56 -7.41 -6.14
C THR A 45 -25.83 -6.79 -4.95
N ASN A 46 -26.05 -7.37 -3.77
CA ASN A 46 -25.35 -6.96 -2.56
C ASN A 46 -24.05 -7.77 -2.41
N TYR A 47 -22.93 -7.07 -2.43
CA TYR A 47 -21.59 -7.64 -2.24
C TYR A 47 -21.09 -7.28 -0.86
N ILE A 48 -20.41 -8.24 -0.23
CA ILE A 48 -19.81 -8.11 1.08
C ILE A 48 -18.31 -8.27 0.90
N TRP A 49 -17.54 -7.31 1.39
CA TRP A 49 -16.09 -7.40 1.40
C TRP A 49 -15.59 -7.88 2.75
N TYR A 50 -14.50 -8.63 2.74
CA TYR A 50 -13.81 -9.09 3.93
C TYR A 50 -12.35 -8.70 3.86
N LEU A 51 -11.81 -8.21 4.97
CA LEU A 51 -10.39 -8.01 5.21
C LEU A 51 -9.97 -8.95 6.33
N ASN A 52 -9.00 -9.84 6.08
CA ASN A 52 -8.53 -10.82 7.05
C ASN A 52 -9.70 -11.62 7.67
N SER A 53 -10.64 -12.05 6.81
CA SER A 53 -11.87 -12.77 7.16
C SER A 53 -12.88 -12.00 8.02
N ARG A 54 -12.68 -10.69 8.23
CA ARG A 54 -13.64 -9.83 8.94
C ARG A 54 -14.44 -8.99 7.94
N PRO A 55 -15.77 -8.91 8.08
CA PRO A 55 -16.59 -8.13 7.16
C PRO A 55 -16.23 -6.64 7.27
N LEU A 56 -15.95 -6.03 6.12
CA LEU A 56 -15.88 -4.59 5.98
C LEU A 56 -17.31 -4.07 5.83
N THR A 57 -17.64 -2.98 6.51
CA THR A 57 -18.90 -2.27 6.26
C THR A 57 -18.63 -1.28 5.15
N PRO A 58 -19.07 -1.51 3.89
CA PRO A 58 -18.85 -0.54 2.84
C PRO A 58 -19.66 0.72 3.18
N ARG A 59 -19.11 1.90 2.89
CA ARG A 59 -19.94 3.11 2.84
C ARG A 59 -21.00 2.90 1.77
N GLU A 60 -22.24 3.29 2.04
CA GLU A 60 -23.38 3.19 1.12
C GLU A 60 -22.92 3.46 -0.32
N ASN A 61 -23.21 2.52 -1.24
CA ASN A 61 -22.96 2.57 -2.69
C ASN A 61 -21.66 1.96 -3.26
N GLN A 62 -20.95 1.11 -2.51
CA GLN A 62 -19.77 0.37 -3.01
C GLN A 62 -20.02 -1.13 -3.10
N ASN A 63 -20.92 -1.53 -3.99
CA ASN A 63 -21.31 -2.94 -4.15
C ASN A 63 -20.18 -3.72 -4.85
N LYS A 64 -19.87 -3.44 -6.11
CA LYS A 64 -18.87 -4.23 -6.84
C LYS A 64 -17.41 -3.83 -6.58
N HIS A 65 -17.18 -2.57 -6.18
CA HIS A 65 -15.86 -1.96 -6.10
C HIS A 65 -15.59 -1.46 -4.68
N LEU A 66 -14.43 -1.83 -4.13
CA LEU A 66 -13.87 -1.26 -2.91
C LEU A 66 -12.71 -0.36 -3.29
N ILE A 67 -12.83 0.93 -2.95
CA ILE A 67 -11.82 1.95 -3.27
C ILE A 67 -11.08 2.30 -1.99
N LEU A 68 -9.76 2.12 -1.99
CA LEU A 68 -8.87 2.54 -0.92
C LEU A 68 -8.09 3.76 -1.41
N ASP A 69 -8.35 4.89 -0.78
CA ASP A 69 -7.79 6.18 -1.17
C ASP A 69 -7.82 7.19 -0.01
N PRO A 70 -6.68 7.50 0.62
CA PRO A 70 -5.35 6.91 0.40
C PRO A 70 -5.22 5.52 1.04
N VAL A 71 -4.30 4.70 0.51
CA VAL A 71 -3.89 3.43 1.14
C VAL A 71 -2.94 3.70 2.30
N SER A 72 -3.17 3.03 3.42
CA SER A 72 -2.29 3.03 4.60
C SER A 72 -1.84 1.63 5.00
N ARG A 73 -0.93 1.51 5.99
CA ARG A 73 -0.43 0.22 6.48
C ARG A 73 -1.55 -0.68 7.01
N GLU A 74 -2.59 -0.11 7.61
CA GLU A 74 -3.74 -0.86 8.14
C GLU A 74 -4.62 -1.48 7.05
N ASP A 75 -4.52 -1.01 5.80
CA ASP A 75 -5.19 -1.62 4.65
C ASP A 75 -4.46 -2.88 4.14
N ALA A 76 -3.24 -3.16 4.62
CA ALA A 76 -2.52 -4.37 4.21
C ALA A 76 -3.22 -5.63 4.74
N GLY A 77 -3.45 -6.61 3.86
CA GLY A 77 -4.07 -7.85 4.28
C GLY A 77 -4.71 -8.67 3.17
N SER A 78 -5.47 -9.67 3.58
CA SER A 78 -6.13 -10.63 2.69
C SER A 78 -7.57 -10.23 2.43
N TYR A 79 -7.87 -9.85 1.19
CA TYR A 79 -9.20 -9.43 0.76
C TYR A 79 -9.97 -10.56 0.10
N SER A 80 -11.20 -10.77 0.53
CA SER A 80 -12.18 -11.60 -0.20
C SER A 80 -13.49 -10.85 -0.37
N CYS A 81 -14.27 -11.25 -1.37
CA CYS A 81 -15.62 -10.74 -1.59
C CYS A 81 -16.61 -11.89 -1.62
N ALA A 82 -17.79 -11.69 -1.06
CA ALA A 82 -18.91 -12.60 -1.18
C ALA A 82 -20.10 -11.89 -1.80
N VAL A 83 -20.91 -12.65 -2.53
CA VAL A 83 -22.16 -12.16 -3.09
C VAL A 83 -23.30 -12.70 -2.25
N LYS A 84 -24.18 -11.80 -1.77
CA LYS A 84 -25.42 -12.18 -1.10
C LYS A 84 -26.45 -12.64 -2.14
N THR A 85 -26.28 -13.86 -2.62
CA THR A 85 -27.23 -14.59 -3.46
C THR A 85 -27.96 -15.63 -2.60
N ASN A 86 -29.01 -16.26 -3.12
CA ASN A 86 -29.69 -17.40 -2.48
C ASN A 86 -28.80 -18.65 -2.27
N LYS A 87 -27.56 -18.60 -2.78
CA LYS A 87 -26.46 -19.54 -2.53
C LYS A 87 -25.26 -18.67 -2.15
N ASP A 88 -24.74 -18.82 -0.94
CA ASP A 88 -23.59 -18.07 -0.47
C ASP A 88 -22.35 -18.42 -1.31
N ILE A 89 -21.89 -17.47 -2.11
CA ILE A 89 -20.72 -17.65 -2.98
C ILE A 89 -19.66 -16.64 -2.56
N SER A 90 -18.53 -17.15 -2.06
CA SER A 90 -17.37 -16.33 -1.67
C SER A 90 -16.19 -16.53 -2.61
N SER A 91 -15.40 -15.48 -2.82
CA SER A 91 -14.15 -15.53 -3.55
C SER A 91 -13.05 -16.18 -2.73
N ALA A 92 -12.05 -16.71 -3.44
CA ALA A 92 -10.76 -16.96 -2.82
C ALA A 92 -10.14 -15.64 -2.32
N PRO A 93 -9.37 -15.65 -1.22
CA PRO A 93 -8.67 -14.48 -0.72
C PRO A 93 -7.56 -14.01 -1.67
N LYS A 94 -7.36 -12.69 -1.73
CA LYS A 94 -6.29 -12.04 -2.47
C LYS A 94 -5.57 -11.02 -1.57
N THR A 95 -4.27 -11.20 -1.42
CA THR A 95 -3.45 -10.33 -0.57
C THR A 95 -3.12 -9.00 -1.24
N LEU A 96 -3.32 -7.90 -0.52
CA LEU A 96 -2.83 -6.56 -0.81
C LEU A 96 -1.61 -6.28 0.09
N THR A 97 -0.49 -5.91 -0.54
CA THR A 97 0.75 -5.54 0.16
C THR A 97 0.97 -4.04 0.07
N VAL A 98 1.22 -3.40 1.20
CA VAL A 98 1.49 -1.95 1.28
C VAL A 98 2.96 -1.73 1.65
N GLN A 99 3.71 -1.03 0.80
CA GLN A 99 5.09 -0.63 1.02
C GLN A 99 5.16 0.77 1.62
N SER A 100 6.09 0.99 2.55
CA SER A 100 6.30 2.31 3.13
C SER A 100 7.44 3.05 2.45
N ILE A 101 7.24 4.34 2.18
CA ILE A 101 8.31 5.26 1.76
C ILE A 101 9.03 5.77 3.00
N THR A 102 9.56 4.89 3.84
CA THR A 102 10.62 5.30 4.76
C THR A 102 11.88 5.44 3.92
N GLY A 103 11.96 6.52 3.15
CA GLY A 103 13.21 6.94 2.56
C GLY A 103 14.20 7.04 3.71
N THR A 104 15.25 6.22 3.68
CA THR A 104 16.46 6.48 4.44
C THR A 104 17.00 7.80 3.90
N TRP A 105 16.50 8.90 4.44
CA TRP A 105 17.22 10.16 4.43
C TRP A 105 18.45 9.84 5.28
N THR A 106 19.51 9.33 4.67
CA THR A 106 20.82 9.57 5.24
C THR A 106 20.91 11.09 5.24
N PRO A 107 20.87 11.78 6.41
CA PRO A 107 21.39 13.12 6.40
C PRO A 107 22.80 12.94 5.84
N ALA A 108 23.07 13.53 4.67
CA ALA A 108 24.44 13.84 4.34
C ALA A 108 24.86 14.69 5.53
N ALA A 109 25.54 14.07 6.49
CA ALA A 109 26.05 14.78 7.64
C ALA A 109 26.82 15.93 7.00
N ALA A 110 26.32 17.16 7.17
CA ALA A 110 27.09 18.34 6.89
C ALA A 110 28.19 18.34 7.95
N GLY A 111 29.17 17.47 7.75
CA GLY A 111 30.39 17.43 8.51
C GLY A 111 31.11 18.70 8.14
N VAL A 112 30.93 19.74 8.94
CA VAL A 112 31.89 20.83 8.96
C VAL A 112 33.16 20.18 9.47
N SER A 113 34.05 19.80 8.56
CA SER A 113 35.30 19.14 8.87
C SER A 113 36.02 19.96 9.93
N ALA A 114 36.47 19.32 11.02
CA ALA A 114 37.35 19.94 12.01
C ALA A 114 38.58 20.63 11.36
N ALA A 115 38.95 20.23 10.14
CA ALA A 115 39.93 20.90 9.30
C ALA A 115 39.65 22.40 9.08
N LEU A 116 38.40 22.83 8.95
CA LEU A 116 38.03 24.25 8.81
C LEU A 116 38.30 25.03 10.11
N LEU A 117 37.98 24.45 11.27
CA LEU A 117 38.28 25.06 12.57
C LEU A 117 39.79 25.14 12.82
N VAL A 118 40.54 24.10 12.44
CA VAL A 118 42.01 24.09 12.55
C VAL A 118 42.65 25.14 11.64
N LEU A 119 42.15 25.32 10.41
CA LEU A 119 42.65 26.37 9.51
C LEU A 119 42.39 27.78 10.07
N ILE A 120 41.21 28.03 10.64
CA ILE A 120 40.85 29.32 11.25
C ILE A 120 41.76 29.64 12.45
N LEU A 121 42.10 28.64 13.27
CA LEU A 121 43.01 28.83 14.40
C LEU A 121 44.44 29.13 13.92
N LEU A 122 44.93 28.44 12.90
CA LEU A 122 46.28 28.66 12.35
C LEU A 122 46.44 30.05 11.71
N THR A 123 45.42 30.58 11.03
CA THR A 123 45.49 31.94 10.46
C THR A 123 45.53 33.00 11.56
N SER A 124 44.76 32.82 12.64
CA SER A 124 44.78 33.75 13.78
C SER A 124 46.14 33.81 14.49
N ALA A 125 46.84 32.68 14.59
CA ALA A 125 48.17 32.60 15.18
C ALA A 125 49.28 33.22 14.30
N LEU A 126 49.09 33.25 12.98
CA LEU A 126 50.05 33.84 12.05
C LEU A 126 49.86 35.37 11.91
N SER A 127 48.64 35.87 12.14
CA SER A 127 48.30 37.29 12.09
C SER A 127 48.50 38.04 13.40
N THR A 128 49.12 37.47 14.44
CA THR A 128 49.64 38.29 15.55
C THR A 128 50.93 38.98 15.10
N PRO A 129 50.93 40.28 14.72
CA PRO A 129 52.17 41.04 14.59
C PRO A 129 52.89 41.00 15.95
N GLY A 130 54.17 40.66 15.91
CA GLY A 130 54.97 40.31 17.06
C GLY A 130 54.85 41.26 18.26
N VAL A 131 54.70 40.67 19.45
CA VAL A 131 55.11 41.32 20.68
C VAL A 131 56.64 41.30 20.68
N GLN A 132 57.24 42.36 20.15
CA GLN A 132 58.61 42.75 20.51
C GLN A 132 58.59 43.07 22.00
N ARG A 133 59.19 42.21 22.83
CA ARG A 133 59.65 42.58 24.16
C ARG A 133 61.17 42.66 24.12
N ASN A 134 61.67 43.86 23.86
CA ASN A 134 62.98 44.31 24.31
C ASN A 134 63.03 44.25 25.85
N ALA A 135 64.09 43.69 26.40
CA ALA A 135 64.62 43.97 27.74
C ALA A 135 66.08 43.44 27.72
N ILE A 136 67.06 44.33 27.53
CA ILE A 136 67.95 44.93 28.55
C ILE A 136 68.73 43.85 29.31
#